data_AF-A0A2U2CZV6-F1
#
_entry.id   AF-A0A2U2CZV6-F1
#
_cell.length_a   1.000
_cell.length_b   1.000
_cell.length_c   1.000
_cell.angle_alpha   90.00
_cell.angle_beta   90.00
_cell.angle_gamma   90.00
#
_symmetry.space_group_name_H-M   'P 1'
#
loop_
_entity.id
_entity.type
_entity.pdbx_description
1 polymer ?
#
loop_
_entity_poly.entity_id
_entity_poly.type
_entity_poly.pdbx_seq_one_letter_code
_entity_poly.pdbx_strand_id
1 'polypeptide(L)'
;PGTFAGTYGTLVLNANGTYTYTLNTTDADFKALTGGGDGTENFTYTLTDADGDTSTATLVLQIHNNDDPVTIDGLNVNGGELT
;
A
#
# COMPACT_ATOMS: atom_id res chain seq x y z
N PRO A 1 4.93 -21.32 3.48
CA PRO A 1 5.38 -20.30 2.49
C PRO A 1 4.24 -20.02 1.52
N GLY A 2 4.13 -18.80 1.01
CA GLY A 2 3.04 -18.43 0.11
C GLY A 2 3.20 -17.06 -0.52
N THR A 3 2.42 -16.83 -1.57
CA THR A 3 2.27 -15.53 -2.22
C THR A 3 0.86 -15.03 -1.95
N PHE A 4 0.76 -13.80 -1.43
CA PHE A 4 -0.50 -13.17 -1.05
C PHE A 4 -0.65 -11.88 -1.85
N ALA A 5 -1.75 -11.77 -2.59
CA ALA A 5 -2.13 -10.51 -3.23
C ALA A 5 -2.76 -9.59 -2.18
N GLY A 6 -2.16 -8.42 -2.00
CA GLY A 6 -2.72 -7.33 -1.19
C GLY A 6 -3.50 -6.34 -2.06
N THR A 7 -3.97 -5.27 -1.44
CA THR A 7 -4.64 -4.15 -2.12
C THR A 7 -3.64 -3.32 -2.93
N TYR A 8 -2.51 -2.94 -2.34
CA TYR A 8 -1.51 -2.05 -2.93
C TYR A 8 -0.29 -2.80 -3.49
N GLY A 9 -0.18 -4.11 -3.28
CA GLY A 9 1.03 -4.86 -3.62
C GLY A 9 0.93 -6.36 -3.41
N THR A 10 2.07 -7.05 -3.43
CA THR A 10 2.15 -8.51 -3.25
C THR A 10 3.16 -8.86 -2.17
N LEU A 11 2.77 -9.75 -1.27
CA LEU A 11 3.63 -10.32 -0.24
C LEU A 11 4.07 -11.73 -0.66
N VAL A 12 5.37 -12.00 -0.57
CA VAL A 12 5.95 -13.35 -0.64
C VAL A 12 6.51 -13.69 0.74
N LEU A 13 5.98 -14.73 1.38
CA LEU A 13 6.41 -15.21 2.70
C LEU A 13 7.11 -16.57 2.57
N ASN A 14 8.33 -16.66 3.07
CA ASN A 14 9.14 -17.87 3.08
C ASN A 14 8.83 -18.74 4.31
N ALA A 15 9.19 -20.02 4.24
CA ALA A 15 8.95 -20.97 5.35
C ALA A 15 9.74 -20.63 6.62
N ASN A 16 10.89 -19.96 6.48
CA ASN A 16 11.71 -19.47 7.59
C ASN A 16 11.22 -18.12 8.16
N GLY A 17 10.05 -17.65 7.75
CA GLY A 17 9.43 -16.41 8.24
C GLY A 17 9.95 -15.13 7.59
N THR A 18 10.98 -15.19 6.73
CA THR A 18 11.39 -14.00 5.97
C THR A 18 10.35 -13.67 4.90
N TYR A 19 10.15 -12.39 4.64
CA TYR A 19 9.18 -11.94 3.65
C TYR A 19 9.72 -10.83 2.76
N THR A 20 9.17 -10.76 1.55
CA THR A 20 9.36 -9.65 0.61
C THR A 20 8.00 -9.09 0.27
N TYR A 21 7.81 -7.78 0.46
CA TYR A 21 6.65 -7.06 -0.03
C TYR A 21 7.04 -6.20 -1.22
N THR A 22 6.32 -6.35 -2.33
CA THR A 22 6.50 -5.56 -3.54
C THR A 22 5.28 -4.67 -3.73
N LEU A 23 5.47 -3.37 -3.54
CA LEU A 23 4.45 -2.35 -3.80
C LEU A 23 4.18 -2.25 -5.31
N ASN A 24 2.91 -2.22 -5.71
CA ASN A 24 2.49 -1.89 -7.06
C ASN A 24 2.19 -0.38 -7.16
N THR A 25 3.18 0.41 -7.55
CA THR A 25 3.04 1.87 -7.68
C THR A 25 2.11 2.30 -8.81
N THR A 26 1.72 1.37 -9.70
CA THR A 26 0.78 1.65 -10.78
C THR A 26 -0.67 1.38 -10.40
N ASP A 27 -0.89 0.75 -9.24
CA ASP A 27 -2.19 0.37 -8.72
C ASP A 27 -3.11 1.59 -8.53
N ALA A 28 -4.39 1.41 -8.87
CA ALA A 28 -5.36 2.49 -8.80
C ALA A 28 -5.70 2.87 -7.35
N ASP A 29 -5.78 1.90 -6.44
CA ASP A 29 -6.05 2.12 -5.03
C ASP A 29 -4.86 2.79 -4.36
N PHE A 30 -3.62 2.44 -4.73
CA PHE A 30 -2.42 3.14 -4.25
C PHE A 30 -2.39 4.61 -4.70
N LYS A 31 -2.73 4.88 -5.96
CA LYS A 31 -2.86 6.26 -6.47
C LYS A 31 -3.99 7.02 -5.80
N ALA A 32 -5.08 6.33 -5.43
CA ALA A 32 -6.22 6.91 -4.75
C ALA A 32 -5.92 7.32 -3.30
N LEU A 33 -4.81 6.87 -2.70
CA LEU A 33 -4.33 7.43 -1.43
C LEU A 33 -4.00 8.92 -1.56
N THR A 34 -3.76 9.43 -2.77
CA THR A 34 -3.34 10.82 -3.04
C THR A 34 -2.03 11.18 -2.33
N GLY A 35 -1.49 12.37 -2.62
CA GLY A 35 -0.26 12.82 -2.00
C GLY A 35 -0.41 13.01 -0.49
N GLY A 36 0.35 12.23 0.29
CA GLY A 36 0.32 12.21 1.75
C GLY A 36 -0.69 11.25 2.39
N GLY A 37 -1.37 10.39 1.62
CA GLY A 37 -2.34 9.44 2.16
C GLY A 37 -1.75 8.13 2.67
N ASP A 38 -2.52 7.48 3.53
CA ASP A 38 -2.15 6.24 4.23
C ASP A 38 -3.10 5.09 3.88
N GLY A 39 -2.53 3.91 3.68
CA GLY A 39 -3.23 2.64 3.50
C GLY A 39 -2.73 1.58 4.49
N THR A 40 -3.47 0.49 4.66
CA THR A 40 -3.07 -0.64 5.51
C THR A 40 -3.32 -1.96 4.80
N GLU A 41 -2.30 -2.81 4.78
CA GLU A 41 -2.38 -4.22 4.36
C GLU A 41 -2.47 -5.14 5.57
N ASN A 42 -3.29 -6.19 5.47
CA ASN A 42 -3.39 -7.23 6.48
C ASN A 42 -3.25 -8.61 5.82
N PHE A 43 -2.15 -9.30 6.10
CA PHE A 43 -1.88 -10.64 5.59
C PHE A 43 -1.97 -11.67 6.71
N THR A 44 -3.00 -12.51 6.68
CA THR A 44 -3.12 -13.65 7.60
C THR A 44 -2.43 -14.87 7.01
N TYR A 45 -1.54 -15.49 7.79
CA TYR A 45 -0.80 -16.68 7.37
C TYR A 45 -0.73 -17.73 8.48
N THR A 46 -0.55 -18.98 8.07
CA THR A 46 -0.41 -20.13 8.97
C THR A 46 1.03 -20.62 8.97
N LEU A 47 1.60 -20.79 10.16
CA LEU A 47 2.87 -21.45 10.41
C LEU A 47 2.60 -22.89 10.87
N THR A 48 3.47 -23.80 10.46
CA THR A 48 3.46 -25.20 10.91
C THR A 48 4.84 -25.53 11.46
N ASP A 49 4.92 -26.08 12.67
CA ASP A 49 6.18 -26.54 13.25
C ASP A 49 6.56 -27.96 12.76
N ALA A 50 7.61 -28.54 13.33
CA ALA A 50 8.21 -29.77 12.82
C ALA A 50 7.37 -31.02 13.09
N ASP A 51 6.52 -31.00 14.12
CA ASP A 51 5.61 -32.07 14.51
C ASP A 51 4.17 -31.86 14.00
N GLY A 52 3.91 -30.73 13.33
CA GLY A 52 2.72 -30.53 12.51
C GLY A 52 1.65 -29.66 13.17
N ASP A 53 1.95 -29.09 14.34
CA ASP A 53 1.07 -28.12 14.97
C ASP A 53 1.06 -26.83 14.16
N THR A 54 -0.12 -26.20 14.10
CA THR A 54 -0.32 -24.99 13.31
C THR A 54 -0.68 -23.80 14.18
N SER A 55 -0.13 -22.64 13.82
CA SER A 55 -0.46 -21.36 14.45
C SER A 55 -0.76 -20.31 13.38
N THR A 56 -1.70 -19.41 13.66
CA THR A 56 -2.06 -18.33 12.76
C THR A 56 -1.48 -17.00 13.26
N ALA A 57 -1.02 -16.19 12.33
CA ALA A 57 -0.49 -14.86 12.60
C ALA A 57 -0.95 -13.87 11.52
N THR A 58 -0.97 -12.58 11.88
CA THR A 58 -1.31 -11.49 10.97
C THR A 58 -0.11 -10.55 10.85
N LEU A 59 0.38 -10.37 9.62
CA LEU A 59 1.36 -9.35 9.28
C LEU A 59 0.61 -8.10 8.80
N VAL A 60 0.83 -6.98 9.50
CA VAL A 60 0.24 -5.68 9.16
C VAL A 60 1.32 -4.80 8.54
N LEU A 61 1.05 -4.23 7.35
CA LEU A 61 1.94 -3.25 6.72
C LEU A 61 1.19 -1.93 6.54
N GLN A 62 1.81 -0.85 7.00
CA GLN A 62 1.32 0.51 6.75
C GLN A 62 1.96 1.05 5.47
N ILE A 63 1.14 1.49 4.54
CA ILE A 63 1.56 1.99 3.22
C ILE A 63 1.37 3.50 3.20
N HIS A 64 2.42 4.22 2.89
CA HIS A 64 2.41 5.68 2.80
C HIS A 64 2.60 6.10 1.34
N ASN A 65 1.72 6.95 0.84
CA ASN A 65 1.93 7.62 -0.43
C ASN A 65 2.59 8.99 -0.16
N ASN A 66 3.89 9.06 -0.42
CA ASN A 66 4.70 10.26 -0.21
C ASN A 66 4.68 11.24 -1.40
N ASP A 67 3.77 11.06 -2.36
CA ASP A 67 3.66 11.99 -3.48
C ASP A 67 3.29 13.40 -2.98
N ASP A 68 3.89 14.43 -3.55
CA ASP A 68 3.61 15.82 -3.15
C ASP A 68 2.50 16.38 -4.06
N PRO A 69 1.40 16.91 -3.51
CA PRO A 69 0.33 17.46 -4.34
C PRO A 69 0.81 18.71 -5.09
N VAL A 70 0.56 18.76 -6.41
CA VAL A 70 0.75 19.98 -7.20
C VAL A 70 -0.45 20.89 -6.99
N THR A 71 -0.20 22.08 -6.45
CA THR A 71 -1.23 23.13 -6.30
C THR A 71 -0.96 24.25 -7.30
N ILE A 72 -1.95 24.61 -8.12
CA ILE A 72 -1.89 25.78 -9.00
C ILE A 72 -2.74 26.89 -8.38
N ASP A 73 -2.05 27.85 -7.76
CA ASP A 73 -2.66 29.05 -7.19
C ASP A 73 -2.54 30.25 -8.16
N GLY A 74 -3.25 31.34 -7.87
CA GLY A 74 -3.08 32.58 -8.60
C GLY A 74 -3.82 32.68 -9.93
N LEU A 75 -4.85 31.84 -10.15
CA LEU A 75 -5.85 32.04 -11.21
C LEU A 75 -6.77 33.24 -10.88
N ASN A 76 -6.21 34.40 -10.55
CA ASN A 76 -7.00 35.61 -10.57
C ASN A 76 -7.26 35.97 -12.04
N VAL A 77 -8.49 36.35 -12.37
CA VAL A 77 -8.80 36.96 -13.66
C VAL A 77 -8.39 38.43 -13.60
N ASN A 78 -7.09 38.70 -13.69
CA ASN A 78 -6.58 40.04 -13.97
C ASN A 78 -6.94 40.43 -15.41
N GLY A 79 -8.23 40.63 -15.69
CA GLY A 79 -8.73 40.97 -17.02
C GLY A 79 -10.10 40.39 -17.38
N GLY A 80 -10.97 40.09 -16.39
CA GLY A 80 -12.40 40.08 -16.67
C GLY A 80 -12.82 41.50 -17.02
N GLU A 81 -12.58 41.91 -18.27
CA GLU A 81 -13.06 43.18 -18.79
C GLU A 81 -14.58 43.11 -18.79
N LEU A 82 -15.19 43.71 -17.77
CA LEU A 82 -16.58 44.11 -17.84
C LEU A 82 -16.65 45.23 -18.88
N THR A 83 -16.87 44.87 -20.13
CA THR A 83 -17.36 45.79 -21.17
C THR A 83 -18.77 45.38 -21.59
#